data_AF-A0A380GZD2-F1
#
_entry.id   AF-A0A380GZD2-F1
#
_cell.length_a   1.000
_cell.length_b   1.000
_cell.length_c   1.000
_cell.angle_alpha   90.00
_cell.angle_beta   90.00
_cell.angle_gamma   90.00
#
_symmetry.space_group_name_H-M   'P 1'
#
loop_
_entity.id
_entity.type
_entity.pdbx_description
1 polymer ?
#
loop_
_entity_poly.entity_id
_entity_poly.type
_entity_poly.pdbx_seq_one_letter_code
_entity_poly.pdbx_strand_id
1 'polypeptide(L)'
;MKLNEDNFNLLIQSVSELSGMIGENQFETKSVSLLCLQMNYGIRFFEKTMVQFSKYVSDHDSSDIKFRDLSAIIDNNLPKDSLISPIVRFQIISGFANDYFSELIPIVNDMQQNIAS
;
A
#
# COMPACT_ATOMS: atom_id res chain seq x y z
N MET A 1 8.77 -11.32 -24.52
CA MET A 1 8.03 -12.32 -23.72
C MET A 1 6.55 -12.07 -23.92
N LYS A 2 5.73 -13.08 -24.22
CA LYS A 2 4.28 -12.90 -24.38
C LYS A 2 3.64 -12.95 -23.00
N LEU A 3 2.91 -11.91 -22.62
CA LEU A 3 2.16 -11.91 -21.36
C LEU A 3 0.94 -12.81 -21.52
N ASN A 4 1.03 -14.02 -20.99
CA ASN A 4 -0.08 -14.93 -20.75
C ASN A 4 -0.22 -15.13 -19.24
N GLU A 5 -1.28 -15.79 -18.81
CA GLU A 5 -1.58 -16.01 -17.38
C GLU A 5 -0.41 -16.70 -16.66
N ASP A 6 0.18 -17.73 -17.25
CA ASP A 6 1.32 -18.46 -16.66
C ASP A 6 2.54 -17.56 -16.44
N ASN A 7 2.93 -16.79 -17.46
CA ASN A 7 4.07 -15.87 -17.35
C ASN A 7 3.79 -14.71 -16.40
N PHE A 8 2.53 -14.28 -16.28
CA PHE A 8 2.12 -13.24 -15.34
C PHE A 8 2.17 -13.75 -13.90
N ASN A 9 1.66 -14.95 -13.64
CA ASN A 9 1.73 -15.59 -12.32
C ASN A 9 3.19 -15.88 -11.93
N LEU A 10 4.02 -16.32 -12.87
CA LEU A 10 5.45 -16.49 -12.64
C LEU A 10 6.14 -15.17 -12.29
N LEU A 11 5.80 -14.07 -12.96
CA LEU A 11 6.31 -12.74 -12.62
C LEU A 11 5.90 -12.34 -11.20
N ILE A 12 4.63 -12.53 -10.82
CA ILE A 12 4.14 -12.26 -9.46
C ILE A 12 4.96 -13.06 -8.44
N GLN A 13 5.13 -14.35 -8.67
CA GLN A 13 5.88 -15.24 -7.79
C GLN A 13 7.34 -14.78 -7.66
N SER A 14 8.02 -14.51 -8.77
CA SER A 14 9.43 -14.08 -8.76
C SER A 14 9.62 -12.76 -8.02
N VAL A 15 8.74 -11.77 -8.22
CA VAL A 15 8.85 -10.49 -7.51
C VAL A 15 8.51 -10.65 -6.02
N SER A 16 7.55 -11.51 -5.68
CA SER A 16 7.20 -11.82 -4.29
C SER A 16 8.32 -12.53 -3.52
N GLU A 17 9.06 -13.43 -4.18
CA GLU A 17 10.22 -14.08 -3.58
C GLU A 17 11.34 -13.08 -3.29
N LEU A 18 11.63 -12.20 -4.26
CA LEU A 18 12.61 -11.13 -4.09
C LEU A 18 12.21 -10.14 -2.99
N SER A 19 10.92 -9.82 -2.88
CA SER A 19 10.43 -8.89 -1.89
C SER A 19 10.51 -9.45 -0.46
N GLY A 20 10.21 -10.74 -0.29
CA GLY A 20 10.46 -11.47 0.94
C GLY A 20 11.94 -11.47 1.35
N MET A 21 12.85 -11.62 0.39
CA MET A 21 14.30 -11.58 0.66
C MET A 21 14.80 -10.21 1.16
N ILE A 22 14.16 -9.11 0.78
CA ILE A 22 14.49 -7.75 1.25
C ILE A 22 13.74 -7.34 2.51
N GLY A 23 12.98 -8.27 3.13
CA GLY A 23 12.34 -8.08 4.43
C GLY A 23 10.86 -7.72 4.41
N GLU A 24 10.17 -7.84 3.27
CA GLU A 24 8.72 -7.58 3.22
C GLU A 24 7.94 -8.52 4.14
N ASN A 25 7.06 -7.97 4.96
CA ASN A 25 6.20 -8.71 5.88
C ASN A 25 4.90 -7.93 6.20
N GLN A 26 4.10 -8.44 7.12
CA GLN A 26 2.80 -7.83 7.47
C GLN A 26 2.90 -6.44 8.11
N PHE A 27 4.06 -6.10 8.69
CA PHE A 27 4.32 -4.81 9.32
C PHE A 27 5.17 -3.87 8.45
N GLU A 28 5.95 -4.44 7.52
CA GLU A 28 6.90 -3.72 6.68
C GLU A 28 6.65 -4.02 5.20
N THR A 29 6.01 -3.08 4.51
CA THR A 29 5.78 -3.16 3.06
C THR A 29 6.94 -2.50 2.33
N LYS A 30 7.53 -3.25 1.37
CA LYS A 30 8.72 -2.84 0.59
C LYS A 30 8.39 -2.39 -0.83
N SER A 31 7.21 -2.74 -1.33
CA SER A 31 6.74 -2.30 -2.63
C SER A 31 5.22 -2.27 -2.67
N VAL A 32 4.65 -1.07 -2.59
CA VAL A 32 3.19 -0.88 -2.76
C VAL A 32 2.72 -1.41 -4.11
N SER A 33 3.55 -1.28 -5.16
CA SER A 33 3.21 -1.77 -6.50
C SER A 33 3.07 -3.29 -6.55
N LEU A 34 3.90 -4.04 -5.82
CA LEU A 34 3.77 -5.48 -5.68
C LEU A 34 2.51 -5.85 -4.89
N LEU A 35 2.23 -5.15 -3.79
CA LEU A 35 1.00 -5.36 -3.03
C LEU A 35 -0.25 -5.13 -3.90
N CYS A 36 -0.27 -4.07 -4.71
CA CYS A 36 -1.35 -3.81 -5.67
C CYS A 36 -1.49 -4.92 -6.72
N LEU A 37 -0.37 -5.51 -7.13
CA LEU A 37 -0.34 -6.61 -8.09
C LEU A 37 -0.91 -7.90 -7.46
N GLN A 38 -0.46 -8.26 -6.26
CA GLN A 38 -0.94 -9.44 -5.51
C GLN A 38 -2.44 -9.35 -5.20
N MET A 39 -2.93 -8.16 -4.87
CA MET A 39 -4.35 -7.92 -4.59
C MET A 39 -5.21 -7.71 -5.84
N ASN A 40 -4.60 -7.75 -7.04
CA ASN A 40 -5.26 -7.46 -8.30
C ASN A 40 -5.97 -6.08 -8.35
N TYR A 41 -5.42 -5.09 -7.64
CA TYR A 41 -5.94 -3.71 -7.66
C TYR A 41 -5.53 -2.93 -8.91
N GLY A 42 -4.43 -3.35 -9.54
CA GLY A 42 -3.95 -2.81 -10.82
C GLY A 42 -3.32 -1.42 -10.72
N ILE A 43 -2.69 -0.99 -11.83
CA ILE A 43 -1.87 0.24 -11.86
C ILE A 43 -2.68 1.52 -11.60
N ARG A 44 -3.95 1.56 -12.04
CA ARG A 44 -4.80 2.74 -11.86
C ARG A 44 -5.12 3.02 -10.40
N PHE A 45 -5.27 1.98 -9.58
CA PHE A 45 -5.45 2.14 -8.14
C PHE A 45 -4.21 2.79 -7.52
N PHE A 46 -3.02 2.29 -7.87
CA PHE A 46 -1.75 2.82 -7.39
C PHE A 46 -1.58 4.30 -7.75
N GLU A 47 -1.70 4.65 -9.02
CA GLU A 47 -1.50 6.03 -9.50
C GLU A 47 -2.47 7.03 -8.85
N LYS A 48 -3.75 6.67 -8.74
CA LYS A 48 -4.75 7.56 -8.11
C LYS A 48 -4.49 7.72 -6.61
N THR A 49 -4.16 6.64 -5.92
CA THR A 49 -3.86 6.67 -4.49
C THR A 49 -2.61 7.50 -4.23
N MET A 50 -1.56 7.32 -5.03
CA MET A 50 -0.34 8.12 -4.99
C MET A 50 -0.64 9.63 -5.12
N VAL A 51 -1.43 10.02 -6.13
CA VAL A 51 -1.79 11.44 -6.35
C VAL A 51 -2.61 12.00 -5.19
N GLN A 52 -3.57 11.23 -4.66
CA GLN A 52 -4.41 11.71 -3.57
C GLN A 52 -3.68 11.76 -2.22
N PHE A 53 -2.81 10.79 -1.94
CA PHE A 53 -1.92 10.84 -0.78
C PHE A 53 -0.98 12.04 -0.87
N SER A 54 -0.34 12.26 -2.02
CA SER A 54 0.55 13.41 -2.23
C SER A 54 -0.16 14.74 -1.95
N LYS A 55 -1.39 14.92 -2.45
CA LYS A 55 -2.20 16.11 -2.15
C LYS A 55 -2.51 16.22 -0.66
N TYR A 56 -3.01 15.12 -0.07
CA TYR A 56 -3.41 15.10 1.32
C TYR A 56 -2.24 15.45 2.27
N VAL A 57 -1.07 14.85 2.04
CA VAL A 57 0.16 15.12 2.79
C VAL A 57 0.66 16.56 2.57
N SER A 58 0.49 17.11 1.37
CA SER A 58 0.88 18.51 1.10
C SER A 58 -0.02 19.53 1.80
N ASP A 59 -1.29 19.17 2.04
CA ASP A 59 -2.31 20.05 2.61
C ASP A 59 -2.38 19.98 4.14
N HIS A 60 -1.66 19.05 4.79
CA HIS A 60 -1.74 18.80 6.23
C HIS A 60 -0.36 18.66 6.86
N ASP A 61 -0.19 19.23 8.05
CA ASP A 61 0.98 18.93 8.89
C ASP A 61 0.93 17.46 9.34
N SER A 62 2.11 16.85 9.54
CA SER A 62 2.22 15.42 9.89
C SER A 62 1.45 15.04 11.17
N SER A 63 1.27 15.98 12.11
CA SER A 63 0.50 15.77 13.34
C SER A 63 -1.02 15.73 13.13
N ASP A 64 -1.51 16.28 12.02
CA ASP A 64 -2.94 16.38 11.71
C ASP A 64 -3.41 15.25 10.78
N ILE A 65 -2.48 14.46 10.25
CA ILE A 65 -2.76 13.31 9.39
C ILE A 65 -3.44 12.21 10.19
N LYS A 66 -4.61 11.76 9.71
CA LYS A 66 -5.42 10.72 10.37
C LYS A 66 -5.51 9.47 9.53
N PHE A 67 -5.39 8.32 10.17
CA PHE A 67 -5.55 7.01 9.53
C PHE A 67 -6.90 6.86 8.81
N ARG A 68 -7.99 7.43 9.38
CA ARG A 68 -9.32 7.38 8.77
C ARG A 68 -9.37 8.07 7.40
N ASP A 69 -8.67 9.18 7.24
CA ASP A 69 -8.71 9.98 6.02
C ASP A 69 -7.90 9.27 4.92
N LEU A 70 -6.73 8.72 5.27
CA LEU A 70 -5.95 7.83 4.41
C LEU A 70 -6.74 6.58 3.99
N SER A 71 -7.50 6.00 4.93
CA SER A 71 -8.38 4.86 4.67
C SER A 71 -9.46 5.21 3.66
N ALA A 72 -10.10 6.37 3.80
CA ALA A 72 -11.12 6.85 2.88
C ALA A 72 -10.55 7.08 1.47
N ILE A 73 -9.33 7.62 1.36
CA ILE A 73 -8.65 7.76 0.06
C ILE A 73 -8.46 6.39 -0.62
N ILE A 74 -8.01 5.37 0.13
CA ILE A 74 -7.86 4.01 -0.40
C ILE A 74 -9.21 3.47 -0.88
N ASP A 75 -10.26 3.57 -0.05
CA ASP A 75 -11.59 3.06 -0.37
C ASP A 75 -12.17 3.68 -1.64
N ASN A 76 -11.97 4.99 -1.83
CA ASN A 76 -12.44 5.72 -2.99
C ASN A 76 -11.73 5.32 -4.31
N ASN A 77 -10.55 4.71 -4.22
CA ASN A 77 -9.77 4.31 -5.38
C ASN A 77 -9.86 2.82 -5.71
N LEU A 78 -10.35 1.99 -4.78
CA LEU A 78 -10.45 0.54 -4.97
C LEU A 78 -11.22 0.20 -6.27
N PRO A 79 -10.80 -0.86 -6.98
CA PRO A 79 -11.62 -1.37 -8.08
C PRO A 79 -13.02 -1.75 -7.58
N LYS A 80 -14.01 -1.68 -8.48
CA LYS A 80 -15.38 -2.08 -8.15
C LYS A 80 -15.40 -3.50 -7.57
N ASP A 81 -16.23 -3.68 -6.55
CA ASP A 81 -16.46 -4.96 -5.87
C ASP A 81 -15.23 -5.55 -5.17
N SER A 82 -14.13 -4.79 -5.07
CA SER A 82 -12.95 -5.20 -4.31
C SER A 82 -13.17 -4.99 -2.81
N LEU A 83 -12.80 -6.00 -2.03
CA LEU A 83 -12.71 -5.89 -0.58
C LEU A 83 -11.26 -5.66 -0.16
N ILE A 84 -11.08 -4.94 0.94
CA ILE A 84 -9.77 -4.73 1.55
C ILE A 84 -9.83 -5.10 3.02
N SER A 85 -8.89 -5.94 3.47
CA SER A 85 -8.77 -6.28 4.88
C SER A 85 -8.04 -5.16 5.65
N PRO A 86 -8.23 -5.07 6.98
CA PRO A 86 -7.51 -4.08 7.79
C PRO A 86 -5.98 -4.19 7.64
N ILE A 87 -5.44 -5.40 7.54
CA ILE A 87 -3.99 -5.62 7.40
C ILE A 87 -3.47 -5.14 6.04
N VAL A 88 -4.18 -5.42 4.94
CA VAL A 88 -3.78 -4.94 3.60
C VAL A 88 -3.86 -3.42 3.55
N ARG A 89 -4.87 -2.82 4.18
CA ARG A 89 -4.97 -1.36 4.28
C ARG A 89 -3.78 -0.76 5.02
N PHE A 90 -3.41 -1.35 6.15
CA PHE A 90 -2.23 -0.94 6.90
C PHE A 90 -0.96 -1.07 6.04
N GLN A 91 -0.78 -2.19 5.33
CA GLN A 91 0.36 -2.41 4.44
C GLN A 91 0.44 -1.37 3.30
N ILE A 92 -0.68 -0.98 2.70
CA ILE A 92 -0.71 0.09 1.68
C ILE A 92 -0.20 1.40 2.29
N ILE A 93 -0.72 1.80 3.46
CA ILE A 93 -0.32 3.05 4.11
C ILE A 93 1.15 3.01 4.54
N SER A 94 1.59 1.89 5.14
CA SER A 94 2.98 1.66 5.55
C SER A 94 3.93 1.72 4.34
N GLY A 95 3.60 1.05 3.25
CA GLY A 95 4.42 1.08 2.03
C GLY A 95 4.50 2.49 1.43
N PHE A 96 3.39 3.24 1.40
CA PHE A 96 3.43 4.63 0.97
C PHE A 96 4.30 5.50 1.89
N ALA A 97 4.27 5.27 3.20
CA ALA A 97 5.09 5.98 4.16
C ALA A 97 6.59 5.71 3.97
N ASN A 98 6.95 4.44 3.73
CA ASN A 98 8.33 4.00 3.59
C ASN A 98 8.96 4.47 2.27
N ASP A 99 8.20 4.38 1.18
CA ASP A 99 8.74 4.52 -0.17
C ASP A 99 8.56 5.92 -0.75
N TYR A 100 7.56 6.68 -0.29
CA TYR A 100 7.12 7.91 -0.98
C TYR A 100 6.83 9.12 -0.08
N PHE A 101 6.27 8.93 1.12
CA PHE A 101 5.77 10.02 1.98
C PHE A 101 6.15 9.81 3.46
N SER A 102 7.36 10.21 3.83
CA SER A 102 7.88 9.99 5.19
C SER A 102 7.08 10.70 6.29
N GLU A 103 6.29 11.71 5.92
CA GLU A 103 5.33 12.40 6.78
C GLU A 103 4.24 11.47 7.35
N LEU A 104 4.02 10.31 6.71
CA LEU A 104 3.08 9.29 7.17
C LEU A 104 3.68 8.34 8.22
N ILE A 105 5.00 8.36 8.45
CA ILE A 105 5.66 7.45 9.41
C ILE A 105 5.06 7.55 10.83
N PRO A 106 4.77 8.75 11.40
CA PRO A 106 4.19 8.86 12.74
C PRO A 106 2.87 8.08 12.87
N ILE A 107 1.93 8.27 11.94
CA ILE A 107 0.63 7.58 11.99
C ILE A 107 0.77 6.06 11.77
N VAL A 108 1.76 5.63 10.99
CA VAL A 108 2.06 4.20 10.81
C VAL A 108 2.54 3.57 12.12
N ASN A 109 3.46 4.24 12.83
CA ASN A 109 3.97 3.75 14.12
C ASN A 109 2.88 3.65 15.18
N ASP A 110 2.00 4.65 15.26
CA ASP A 110 0.85 4.65 16.17
C ASP A 110 -0.09 3.46 15.89
N MET A 111 -0.32 3.15 14.61
CA MET A 111 -1.19 2.05 14.20
C MET A 111 -0.54 0.68 14.40
N GLN A 112 0.77 0.54 14.18
CA GLN A 112 1.47 -0.72 14.45
C GLN A 112 1.34 -1.14 15.91
N GLN A 113 1.45 -0.20 16.85
CA GLN A 113 1.27 -0.47 18.28
C GLN A 113 -0.13 -1.01 18.60
N ASN A 114 -1.16 -0.50 17.93
CA ASN A 114 -2.55 -0.94 18.10
C ASN A 114 -2.85 -2.30 17.47
N ILE A 115 -2.11 -2.71 16.44
CA ILE A 115 -2.26 -4.02 15.78
C ILE A 115 -1.45 -5.11 16.53
N ALA A 116 -0.36 -4.72 17.20
CA ALA A 116 0.49 -5.63 17.98
C ALA A 116 -0.03 -5.90 19.41
N SER A 117 -0.96 -5.08 19.91
CA SER A 117 -1.64 -5.22 21.21
C SER A 117 -2.89 -6.09 21.14
#